data_AF-A0A226EAB1-F1
#
_entry.id   AF-A0A226EAB1-F1
#
_cell.length_a   1.000
_cell.length_b   1.000
_cell.length_c   1.000
_cell.angle_alpha   90.00
_cell.angle_beta   90.00
_cell.angle_gamma   90.00
#
_symmetry.space_group_name_H-M   'P 1'
#
loop_
_entity.id
_entity.type
_entity.pdbx_description
1 polymer ?
#
loop_
_entity_poly.entity_id
_entity_poly.type
_entity_poly.pdbx_seq_one_letter_code
_entity_poly.pdbx_strand_id
1 'polypeptide(L)'
;MSSNYASFLTLIFLIITSTVTGQRSQFINLYNSTQCLTAPVFSATASTTYTFPVGVSTLYAQVNGLWSVDFCRNDNGECHDRLIYSGQHDNCSFVAVMEYCGLLKLTRFGDVNQIERTIRFFAGPNFTGSSFFVEPPGKNFTQPSIIRSYYFSGLNIWELKADKTDVWGTCRFYSDIVGSNGYGFTYQTNTAIQIGAVLPGCDWLITTPRGSTTIHSTTPNSCENMKCIIFFIAGSIFLSIFM
;
A
#
# COMPACT_ATOMS: atom_id res chain seq x y z
N MET A 1 -45.96 15.08 -21.53
CA MET A 1 -45.00 15.38 -20.45
C MET A 1 -44.55 14.06 -19.81
N SER A 2 -43.62 13.31 -20.41
CA SER A 2 -43.21 12.00 -19.84
C SER A 2 -41.98 11.37 -20.54
N SER A 3 -40.95 12.14 -20.90
CA SER A 3 -39.82 11.55 -21.65
C SER A 3 -38.43 12.16 -21.39
N ASN A 4 -38.23 12.91 -20.30
CA ASN A 4 -36.92 13.52 -20.01
C ASN A 4 -36.30 13.15 -18.66
N TYR A 5 -36.99 12.36 -17.82
CA TYR A 5 -36.48 11.99 -16.49
C TYR A 5 -35.67 10.68 -16.48
N ALA A 6 -35.82 9.81 -17.48
CA ALA A 6 -35.16 8.50 -17.51
C ALA A 6 -33.68 8.56 -17.95
N SER A 7 -33.30 9.53 -18.79
CA SER A 7 -31.91 9.67 -19.28
C SER A 7 -30.96 10.35 -18.29
N PHE A 8 -31.47 11.19 -17.38
CA PHE A 8 -30.62 11.85 -16.38
C PHE A 8 -30.20 10.89 -15.24
N LEU A 9 -31.08 9.95 -14.86
CA LEU A 9 -30.80 8.95 -13.83
C LEU A 9 -29.80 7.87 -14.29
N THR A 10 -29.78 7.52 -15.59
CA THR A 10 -28.82 6.55 -16.15
C THR A 10 -27.42 7.14 -16.30
N LEU A 11 -27.28 8.44 -16.61
CA LEU A 11 -25.97 9.10 -16.68
C LEU A 11 -25.33 9.26 -15.29
N ILE A 12 -26.13 9.55 -14.25
CA ILE A 12 -25.64 9.65 -12.87
C ILE A 12 -25.20 8.28 -12.34
N PHE A 13 -25.88 7.18 -12.71
CA PHE A 13 -25.44 5.83 -12.33
C PHE A 13 -24.12 5.42 -13.03
N LEU A 14 -23.90 5.83 -14.28
CA LEU A 14 -22.63 5.59 -15.00
C LEU A 14 -21.47 6.45 -14.47
N ILE A 15 -21.75 7.67 -14.01
CA ILE A 15 -20.73 8.53 -13.40
C ILE A 15 -20.38 8.04 -11.98
N ILE A 16 -21.34 7.53 -11.20
CA ILE A 16 -21.07 6.95 -9.86
C ILE A 16 -20.31 5.61 -9.94
N THR A 17 -20.43 4.84 -11.02
CA THR A 17 -19.54 3.68 -11.25
C THR A 17 -18.13 4.07 -11.71
N SER A 18 -17.91 5.32 -12.13
CA SER A 18 -16.59 5.80 -12.60
C SER A 18 -15.81 6.61 -11.55
N THR A 19 -16.45 6.98 -10.43
CA THR A 19 -15.76 7.61 -9.31
C THR A 19 -15.13 6.55 -8.41
N VAL A 20 -13.88 6.20 -8.71
CA VAL A 20 -12.88 5.86 -7.69
C VAL A 20 -13.26 4.69 -6.76
N THR A 21 -13.68 3.55 -7.30
CA THR A 21 -13.09 2.29 -6.80
C THR A 21 -11.63 2.28 -7.24
N GLY A 22 -10.83 3.17 -6.66
CA GLY A 22 -9.42 3.36 -6.98
C GLY A 22 -8.71 2.01 -6.93
N GLN A 23 -7.68 1.83 -7.77
CA GLN A 23 -6.89 0.62 -7.96
C GLN A 23 -6.37 0.01 -6.64
N ARG A 24 -7.27 -0.62 -5.87
CA ARG A 24 -6.92 -1.38 -4.66
C ARG A 24 -6.51 -2.79 -5.05
N SER A 25 -6.96 -3.27 -6.20
CA SER A 25 -6.63 -4.62 -6.66
C SER A 25 -5.13 -4.75 -6.88
N GLN A 26 -4.55 -5.72 -6.19
CA GLN A 26 -3.13 -6.03 -6.33
C GLN A 26 -2.80 -6.60 -7.72
N PHE A 27 -1.68 -6.17 -8.29
CA PHE A 27 -1.13 -6.75 -9.50
C PHE A 27 0.40 -6.61 -9.55
N ILE A 28 1.01 -7.40 -10.41
CA ILE A 28 2.37 -7.23 -10.91
C ILE A 28 2.35 -7.29 -12.43
N ASN A 29 2.93 -6.27 -13.06
CA ASN A 29 3.11 -6.17 -14.50
C ASN A 29 4.60 -6.17 -14.81
N LEU A 30 5.02 -7.01 -15.74
CA LEU A 30 6.40 -7.09 -16.23
C LEU A 30 6.47 -6.44 -17.61
N TYR A 31 7.54 -5.68 -17.83
CA TYR A 31 7.79 -4.92 -19.06
C TYR A 31 9.21 -5.16 -19.55
N ASN A 32 9.42 -4.96 -20.86
CA ASN A 32 10.72 -4.93 -21.51
C ASN A 32 11.29 -3.49 -21.64
N SER A 33 10.65 -2.51 -21.01
CA SER A 33 10.99 -1.09 -21.10
C SER A 33 11.15 -0.48 -19.72
N THR A 34 12.18 0.36 -19.56
CA THR A 34 12.55 1.04 -18.31
C THR A 34 11.47 1.93 -17.73
N GLN A 35 10.51 2.38 -18.54
CA GLN A 35 9.48 3.33 -18.13
C GLN A 35 8.09 2.69 -17.98
N CYS A 36 7.94 1.40 -18.27
CA CYS A 36 6.65 0.69 -18.18
C CYS A 36 5.49 1.38 -18.94
N LEU A 37 5.80 2.05 -20.06
CA LEU A 37 4.80 2.81 -20.86
C LEU A 37 4.13 1.99 -21.96
N THR A 38 4.71 0.85 -22.32
CA THR A 38 4.18 -0.06 -23.35
C THR A 38 3.20 -1.05 -22.75
N ALA A 39 2.59 -1.91 -23.57
CA ALA A 39 1.85 -3.05 -23.03
C ALA A 39 2.79 -3.96 -22.22
N PRO A 40 2.36 -4.47 -21.06
CA PRO A 40 3.15 -5.42 -20.29
C PRO A 40 3.37 -6.70 -21.10
N VAL A 41 4.57 -7.26 -21.00
CA VAL A 41 4.86 -8.60 -21.56
C VAL A 41 4.23 -9.71 -20.74
N PHE A 42 3.91 -9.42 -19.47
CA PHE A 42 3.21 -10.31 -18.57
C PHE A 42 2.49 -9.53 -17.47
N SER A 43 1.33 -10.02 -17.05
CA SER A 43 0.53 -9.44 -15.97
C SER A 43 -0.04 -10.53 -15.08
N ALA A 44 -0.04 -10.30 -13.77
CA ALA A 44 -0.66 -11.20 -12.80
C ALA A 44 -1.34 -10.46 -11.66
N THR A 45 -2.48 -10.99 -11.22
CA THR A 45 -3.25 -10.53 -10.05
C THR A 45 -3.27 -11.58 -8.92
N ALA A 46 -2.70 -12.76 -9.17
CA ALA A 46 -2.53 -13.84 -8.21
C ALA A 46 -1.11 -14.43 -8.31
N SER A 47 -0.71 -15.18 -7.28
CA SER A 47 0.56 -15.90 -7.28
C SER A 47 0.63 -16.86 -8.47
N THR A 48 1.76 -16.84 -9.18
CA THR A 48 1.92 -17.56 -10.44
C THR A 48 3.40 -17.73 -10.78
N THR A 49 3.69 -18.41 -11.89
CA THR A 49 5.04 -18.53 -12.45
C THR A 49 5.08 -17.90 -13.84
N TYR A 50 6.20 -17.27 -14.16
CA TYR A 50 6.50 -16.72 -15.47
C TYR A 50 7.81 -17.29 -15.99
N THR A 51 7.82 -17.83 -17.20
CA THR A 51 9.03 -18.35 -17.85
C THR A 51 9.55 -17.33 -18.83
N PHE A 52 10.84 -17.02 -18.76
CA PHE A 52 11.47 -16.07 -19.68
C PHE A 52 11.44 -16.59 -21.13
N PRO A 53 11.04 -15.76 -22.10
CA PRO A 53 11.36 -16.01 -23.49
C PRO A 53 12.88 -16.02 -23.66
N VAL A 54 13.38 -16.93 -24.50
CA VAL A 54 14.81 -17.02 -24.82
C VAL A 54 15.31 -15.67 -25.36
N GLY A 55 16.42 -15.17 -24.82
CA GLY A 55 17.05 -13.92 -25.26
C GLY A 55 16.62 -12.64 -24.52
N VAL A 56 15.73 -12.74 -23.52
CA VAL A 56 15.40 -11.60 -22.64
C VAL A 56 16.34 -11.58 -21.43
N SER A 57 17.17 -10.54 -21.32
CA SER A 57 18.12 -10.37 -20.21
C SER A 57 17.72 -9.28 -19.22
N THR A 58 16.59 -8.60 -19.42
CA THR A 58 16.16 -7.51 -18.55
C THR A 58 14.64 -7.39 -18.54
N LEU A 59 14.08 -7.22 -17.34
CA LEU A 59 12.68 -6.88 -17.14
C LEU A 59 12.56 -5.71 -16.16
N TYR A 60 11.41 -5.06 -16.23
CA TYR A 60 10.99 -4.05 -15.28
C TYR A 60 9.62 -4.44 -14.72
N ALA A 61 9.40 -4.23 -13.43
CA ALA A 61 8.15 -4.53 -12.75
C ALA A 61 7.46 -3.24 -12.32
N GLN A 62 6.18 -3.13 -12.65
CA GLN A 62 5.27 -2.19 -12.02
C GLN A 62 4.33 -2.99 -11.12
N VAL A 63 4.25 -2.61 -9.85
CA VAL A 63 3.46 -3.34 -8.85
C VAL A 63 2.43 -2.43 -8.19
N ASN A 64 1.29 -3.03 -7.86
CA ASN A 64 0.37 -2.53 -6.86
C ASN A 64 0.16 -3.63 -5.82
N GLY A 65 0.41 -3.30 -4.55
CA GLY A 65 0.41 -4.28 -3.47
C GLY A 65 1.79 -4.76 -3.07
N LEU A 66 1.86 -5.96 -2.48
CA LEU A 66 3.09 -6.55 -1.95
C LEU A 66 3.34 -7.91 -2.58
N TRP A 67 4.48 -8.03 -3.25
CA TRP A 67 4.84 -9.20 -4.05
C TRP A 67 6.27 -9.66 -3.76
N SER A 68 6.51 -10.97 -3.87
CA SER A 68 7.87 -11.49 -4.07
C SER A 68 8.06 -11.96 -5.50
N VAL A 69 9.27 -11.79 -5.99
CA VAL A 69 9.78 -12.39 -7.21
C VAL A 69 10.93 -13.29 -6.82
N ASP A 70 10.70 -14.59 -6.92
CA ASP A 70 11.69 -15.63 -6.71
C ASP A 70 12.32 -16.03 -8.05
N PHE A 71 13.64 -16.00 -8.14
CA PHE A 71 14.40 -16.34 -9.34
C PHE A 71 14.80 -17.81 -9.28
N CYS A 72 14.26 -18.61 -10.19
CA CYS A 72 14.39 -20.04 -10.18
C CYS A 72 14.99 -20.57 -11.49
N ARG A 73 15.73 -21.67 -11.39
CA ARG A 73 16.30 -22.35 -12.54
C ARG A 73 15.23 -23.10 -13.32
N ASN A 74 15.41 -23.19 -14.64
CA ASN A 74 14.49 -23.90 -15.53
C ASN A 74 14.56 -25.43 -15.40
N ASP A 75 15.73 -25.95 -15.06
CA ASP A 75 16.01 -27.39 -15.11
C ASP A 75 15.49 -28.14 -13.89
N ASN A 76 15.58 -27.55 -12.70
CA ASN A 76 15.18 -28.19 -11.45
C ASN A 76 14.14 -27.39 -10.63
N GLY A 77 13.79 -26.17 -11.04
CA GLY A 77 12.85 -25.30 -10.31
C GLY A 77 13.37 -24.74 -8.98
N GLU A 78 14.66 -24.91 -8.69
CA GLU A 78 15.29 -24.38 -7.48
C GLU A 78 15.42 -22.86 -7.57
N CYS A 79 15.05 -22.16 -6.49
CA CYS A 79 15.08 -20.71 -6.42
C CYS A 79 16.24 -20.23 -5.54
N HIS A 80 17.07 -19.32 -6.07
CA HIS A 80 18.28 -18.85 -5.40
C HIS A 80 18.08 -17.47 -4.74
N ASP A 81 17.36 -16.58 -5.43
CA ASP A 81 17.15 -15.21 -4.97
C ASP A 81 15.68 -14.87 -4.87
N ARG A 82 15.36 -14.03 -3.87
CA ARG A 82 14.02 -13.48 -3.64
C ARG A 82 14.11 -11.98 -3.50
N LEU A 83 13.38 -11.26 -4.34
CA LEU A 83 13.21 -9.82 -4.24
C LEU A 83 11.78 -9.48 -3.83
N ILE A 84 11.65 -8.50 -2.94
CA ILE A 84 10.37 -7.98 -2.46
C ILE A 84 10.06 -6.69 -3.20
N TYR A 85 8.91 -6.63 -3.83
CA TYR A 85 8.38 -5.45 -4.50
C TYR A 85 7.12 -4.99 -3.79
N SER A 86 7.06 -3.69 -3.50
CA SER A 86 5.85 -3.03 -3.08
C SER A 86 5.66 -1.75 -3.88
N GLY A 87 4.42 -1.34 -4.07
CA GLY A 87 4.12 -0.11 -4.77
C GLY A 87 2.63 0.12 -4.90
N GLN A 88 2.27 1.26 -5.49
CA GLN A 88 0.90 1.69 -5.73
C GLN A 88 0.71 2.14 -7.17
N HIS A 89 1.17 1.31 -8.12
CA HIS A 89 1.12 1.57 -9.57
C HIS A 89 1.96 2.78 -10.05
N ASP A 90 2.79 3.34 -9.19
CA ASP A 90 3.52 4.59 -9.40
C ASP A 90 4.93 4.40 -9.97
N ASN A 91 5.57 3.25 -9.72
CA ASN A 91 6.98 3.04 -10.07
C ASN A 91 7.24 1.84 -10.98
N CYS A 92 8.17 2.03 -11.93
CA CYS A 92 8.72 1.00 -12.81
C CYS A 92 10.10 0.59 -12.29
N SER A 93 10.17 -0.55 -11.60
CA SER A 93 11.37 -1.00 -10.90
C SER A 93 12.13 -2.03 -11.72
N PHE A 94 13.45 -1.93 -11.77
CA PHE A 94 14.30 -2.92 -12.44
C PHE A 94 14.17 -4.29 -11.78
N VAL A 95 14.03 -5.34 -12.60
CA VAL A 95 14.06 -6.74 -12.18
C VAL A 95 15.31 -7.37 -12.78
N ALA A 96 16.31 -7.61 -11.93
CA ALA A 96 17.56 -8.24 -12.34
C ALA A 96 17.31 -9.66 -12.84
N VAL A 97 17.41 -9.90 -14.15
CA VAL A 97 17.33 -11.25 -14.71
C VAL A 97 18.70 -11.89 -14.59
N MET A 98 18.78 -13.00 -13.86
CA MET A 98 20.03 -13.72 -13.66
C MET A 98 20.26 -14.72 -14.80
N GLU A 99 21.50 -14.83 -15.27
CA GLU A 99 21.91 -15.58 -16.48
C GLU A 99 21.50 -17.08 -16.49
N TYR A 100 21.16 -17.65 -15.33
CA TYR A 100 20.73 -19.05 -15.17
C TYR A 100 19.31 -19.22 -14.60
N CYS A 101 18.58 -18.12 -14.37
CA CYS A 101 17.21 -18.16 -13.87
C CYS A 101 16.24 -17.88 -15.01
N GLY A 102 15.68 -18.93 -15.59
CA GLY A 102 14.70 -18.83 -16.65
C GLY A 102 13.24 -18.87 -16.18
N LEU A 103 13.00 -19.00 -14.88
CA LEU A 103 11.67 -19.00 -14.28
C LEU A 103 11.59 -18.00 -13.13
N LEU A 104 10.55 -17.18 -13.13
CA LEU A 104 10.15 -16.34 -12.01
C LEU A 104 8.97 -16.98 -11.30
N LYS A 105 9.06 -17.17 -9.99
CA LYS A 105 7.90 -17.49 -9.16
C LYS A 105 7.45 -16.22 -8.46
N LEU A 106 6.25 -15.76 -8.82
CA LEU A 106 5.64 -14.55 -8.34
C LEU A 106 4.67 -14.91 -7.21
N THR A 107 4.86 -14.35 -6.03
CA THR A 107 3.97 -14.60 -4.88
C THR A 107 3.31 -13.31 -4.44
N ARG A 108 1.98 -13.27 -4.43
CA ARG A 108 1.18 -12.18 -3.88
C ARG A 108 1.03 -12.35 -2.37
N PHE A 109 1.21 -11.27 -1.60
CA PHE A 109 0.98 -11.25 -0.16
C PHE A 109 -0.29 -10.47 0.19
N GLY A 110 -0.95 -10.84 1.29
CA GLY A 110 -2.16 -10.18 1.79
C GLY A 110 -3.40 -10.32 0.90
N ASP A 111 -4.45 -9.61 1.29
CA ASP A 111 -5.74 -9.61 0.59
C ASP A 111 -5.72 -8.78 -0.70
N VAL A 112 -6.60 -9.12 -1.64
CA VAL A 112 -6.65 -8.45 -2.96
C VAL A 112 -6.92 -6.95 -2.84
N ASN A 113 -7.59 -6.51 -1.76
CA ASN A 113 -8.04 -5.13 -1.58
C ASN A 113 -7.11 -4.29 -0.70
N GLN A 114 -6.06 -4.88 -0.12
CA GLN A 114 -5.01 -4.20 0.66
C GLN A 114 -5.55 -3.42 1.87
N ILE A 115 -6.59 -3.98 2.52
CA ILE A 115 -7.26 -3.39 3.68
C ILE A 115 -7.60 -4.43 4.76
N GLU A 116 -7.16 -5.67 4.59
CA GLU A 116 -7.33 -6.72 5.59
C GLU A 116 -6.72 -6.30 6.93
N ARG A 117 -7.54 -6.42 7.98
CA ARG A 117 -7.17 -6.07 9.35
C ARG A 117 -6.44 -7.22 10.03
N THR A 118 -5.32 -7.62 9.45
CA THR A 118 -4.43 -8.63 10.01
C THR A 118 -2.98 -8.18 9.92
N ILE A 119 -2.15 -8.68 10.82
CA ILE A 119 -0.69 -8.58 10.74
C ILE A 119 -0.11 -9.98 10.63
N ARG A 120 0.75 -10.20 9.63
CA ARG A 120 1.40 -11.48 9.38
C ARG A 120 2.88 -11.39 9.68
N PHE A 121 3.38 -12.40 10.38
CA PHE A 121 4.78 -12.52 10.78
C PHE A 121 5.40 -13.78 10.19
N PHE A 122 6.72 -13.73 10.00
CA PHE A 122 7.51 -14.80 9.42
C PHE A 122 8.78 -15.03 10.23
N ALA A 123 9.15 -16.31 10.40
CA ALA A 123 10.35 -16.71 11.11
C ALA A 123 11.64 -16.38 10.35
N GLY A 124 11.58 -16.19 9.02
CA GLY A 124 12.71 -15.82 8.17
C GLY A 124 12.59 -14.40 7.59
N PRO A 125 13.70 -13.81 7.11
CA PRO A 125 13.68 -12.55 6.39
C PRO A 125 12.94 -12.70 5.05
N ASN A 126 12.58 -11.59 4.40
CA ASN A 126 11.92 -11.55 3.10
C ASN A 126 10.68 -12.46 3.02
N PHE A 127 9.90 -12.51 4.10
CA PHE A 127 8.67 -13.30 4.21
C PHE A 127 8.87 -14.81 4.01
N THR A 128 10.00 -15.35 4.48
CA THR A 128 10.33 -16.77 4.38
C THR A 128 10.12 -17.53 5.69
N GLY A 129 10.12 -18.86 5.61
CA GLY A 129 9.97 -19.75 6.76
C GLY A 129 8.52 -19.89 7.23
N SER A 130 8.35 -20.44 8.44
CA SER A 130 7.03 -20.57 9.06
C SER A 130 6.43 -19.19 9.29
N SER A 131 5.10 -19.11 9.17
CA SER A 131 4.36 -17.86 9.34
C SER A 131 3.13 -18.06 10.21
N PHE A 132 2.70 -16.97 10.83
CA PHE A 132 1.41 -16.89 11.52
C PHE A 132 0.85 -15.48 11.33
N PHE A 133 -0.44 -15.33 11.56
CA PHE A 133 -1.11 -14.04 11.52
C PHE A 133 -1.88 -13.79 12.82
N VAL A 134 -2.14 -12.51 13.08
CA VAL A 134 -2.97 -12.04 14.18
C VAL A 134 -4.02 -11.11 13.62
N GLU A 135 -5.24 -11.27 14.12
CA GLU A 135 -6.41 -10.43 13.82
C GLU A 135 -6.90 -9.81 15.14
N PRO A 136 -7.74 -8.75 15.12
CA PRO A 136 -8.44 -8.30 16.30
C PRO A 136 -9.22 -9.44 16.97
N PRO A 137 -9.24 -9.53 18.32
CA PRO A 137 -8.81 -8.52 19.29
C PRO A 137 -7.31 -8.53 19.65
N GLY A 138 -6.48 -9.26 18.91
CA GLY A 138 -5.07 -9.46 19.23
C GLY A 138 -4.80 -10.87 19.79
N LYS A 139 -3.56 -11.13 20.19
CA LYS A 139 -3.13 -12.44 20.68
C LYS A 139 -1.98 -12.34 21.66
N ASN A 140 -2.09 -13.08 22.77
CA ASN A 140 -1.00 -13.36 23.69
C ASN A 140 -0.41 -14.73 23.36
N PHE A 141 0.91 -14.82 23.33
CA PHE A 141 1.63 -16.06 23.06
C PHE A 141 2.15 -16.66 24.36
N THR A 142 2.01 -17.98 24.53
CA THR A 142 2.54 -18.69 25.71
C THR A 142 4.06 -18.67 25.73
N GLN A 143 4.68 -18.76 24.55
CA GLN A 143 6.11 -18.64 24.36
C GLN A 143 6.37 -17.54 23.33
N PRO A 144 7.22 -16.55 23.65
CA PRO A 144 7.59 -15.54 22.69
C PRO A 144 8.28 -16.14 21.46
N SER A 145 7.95 -15.61 20.29
CA SER A 145 8.56 -16.03 19.03
C SER A 145 9.46 -14.94 18.47
N ILE A 146 10.66 -15.30 18.01
CA ILE A 146 11.50 -14.38 17.24
C ILE A 146 10.99 -14.39 15.81
N ILE A 147 10.63 -13.21 15.31
CA ILE A 147 10.23 -13.01 13.92
C ILE A 147 11.31 -12.20 13.20
N ARG A 148 11.41 -12.44 11.89
CA ARG A 148 12.43 -11.83 11.03
C ARG A 148 11.86 -10.96 9.92
N SER A 149 10.57 -11.08 9.63
CA SER A 149 9.86 -10.17 8.74
C SER A 149 8.36 -10.17 9.04
N TYR A 150 7.68 -9.09 8.65
CA TYR A 150 6.24 -8.95 8.83
C TYR A 150 5.63 -7.97 7.84
N TYR A 151 4.32 -8.07 7.63
CA TYR A 151 3.52 -7.06 6.95
C TYR A 151 2.11 -6.96 7.52
N PHE A 152 1.47 -5.83 7.30
CA PHE A 152 0.03 -5.62 7.47
C PHE A 152 -0.46 -4.62 6.42
N SER A 153 -1.77 -4.55 6.23
CA SER A 153 -2.36 -3.69 5.19
C SER A 153 -3.26 -2.60 5.75
N GLY A 154 -3.59 -1.61 4.93
CA GLY A 154 -4.51 -0.51 5.26
C GLY A 154 -4.06 0.36 6.43
N LEU A 155 -5.00 1.18 6.94
CA LEU A 155 -4.78 2.13 8.04
C LEU A 155 -4.78 1.46 9.43
N ASN A 156 -4.23 0.25 9.51
CA ASN A 156 -4.16 -0.50 10.75
C ASN A 156 -2.94 -0.07 11.58
N ILE A 157 -3.08 -0.18 12.89
CA ILE A 157 -2.01 0.09 13.86
C ILE A 157 -1.92 -1.14 14.76
N TRP A 158 -0.70 -1.55 15.09
CA TRP A 158 -0.44 -2.72 15.93
C TRP A 158 0.58 -2.40 17.01
N GLU A 159 0.29 -2.76 18.25
CA GLU A 159 1.26 -2.76 19.34
C GLU A 159 1.89 -4.16 19.45
N LEU A 160 3.22 -4.21 19.41
CA LEU A 160 4.00 -5.43 19.54
C LEU A 160 4.73 -5.45 20.89
N LYS A 161 4.49 -6.47 21.70
CA LYS A 161 5.12 -6.65 23.01
C LYS A 161 6.07 -7.85 23.00
N ALA A 162 7.23 -7.72 23.64
CA ALA A 162 8.24 -8.79 23.65
C ALA A 162 7.84 -9.94 24.56
N ASP A 163 7.13 -9.63 25.65
CA ASP A 163 6.41 -10.56 26.53
C ASP A 163 4.94 -10.14 26.66
N LYS A 164 4.04 -11.11 26.93
CA LYS A 164 2.61 -10.82 27.14
C LYS A 164 2.33 -9.98 28.40
N THR A 165 3.26 -9.97 29.36
CA THR A 165 3.16 -9.23 30.62
C THR A 165 3.79 -7.84 30.55
N ASP A 166 4.44 -7.49 29.44
CA ASP A 166 5.03 -6.17 29.25
C ASP A 166 3.94 -5.08 29.30
N VAL A 167 4.21 -4.05 30.09
CA VAL A 167 3.32 -2.88 30.20
C VAL A 167 3.30 -2.11 28.88
N TRP A 168 4.47 -1.91 28.27
CA TRP A 168 4.65 -1.15 27.04
C TRP A 168 5.09 -2.04 25.88
N GLY A 169 4.47 -1.85 24.72
CA GLY A 169 4.92 -2.40 23.46
C GLY A 169 5.46 -1.34 22.51
N THR A 170 5.94 -1.80 21.36
CA THR A 170 6.33 -0.94 20.25
C THR A 170 5.19 -0.83 19.25
N CYS A 171 4.80 0.39 18.93
CA CYS A 171 3.78 0.66 17.92
C CYS A 171 4.31 0.53 16.50
N ARG A 172 3.50 -0.11 15.66
CA ARG A 172 3.65 -0.17 14.22
C ARG A 172 2.46 0.54 13.59
N PHE A 173 2.72 1.75 13.12
CA PHE A 173 1.80 2.53 12.33
C PHE A 173 1.90 2.13 10.87
N TYR A 174 0.82 2.33 10.14
CA TYR A 174 0.86 2.31 8.69
C TYR A 174 1.89 3.32 8.15
N SER A 175 2.49 3.04 6.99
CA SER A 175 3.42 3.94 6.32
C SER A 175 2.74 5.21 5.79
N ASP A 176 3.49 6.29 5.57
CA ASP A 176 2.94 7.56 5.06
C ASP A 176 2.21 7.40 3.72
N ILE A 177 2.71 6.50 2.88
CA ILE A 177 2.11 6.13 1.59
C ILE A 177 0.72 5.53 1.80
N VAL A 178 0.60 4.60 2.76
CA VAL A 178 -0.69 4.00 3.13
C VAL A 178 -1.60 5.04 3.81
N GLY A 179 -1.03 5.91 4.65
CA GLY A 179 -1.75 7.01 5.29
C GLY A 179 -2.39 7.98 4.30
N SER A 180 -1.66 8.30 3.23
CA SER A 180 -2.12 9.25 2.19
C SER A 180 -3.20 8.65 1.30
N ASN A 181 -3.09 7.36 0.96
CA ASN A 181 -3.97 6.71 -0.01
C ASN A 181 -5.10 5.90 0.62
N GLY A 182 -5.01 5.59 1.91
CA GLY A 182 -6.00 4.82 2.66
C GLY A 182 -5.97 3.30 2.41
N TYR A 183 -5.03 2.80 1.60
CA TYR A 183 -4.81 1.38 1.31
C TYR A 183 -3.32 1.12 1.04
N GLY A 184 -2.92 -0.14 1.04
CA GLY A 184 -1.55 -0.54 0.75
C GLY A 184 -0.96 -1.41 1.85
N PHE A 185 0.35 -1.59 1.84
CA PHE A 185 1.07 -2.43 2.79
C PHE A 185 2.11 -1.64 3.57
N THR A 186 2.19 -1.95 4.86
CA THR A 186 3.33 -1.60 5.70
C THR A 186 4.05 -2.88 6.08
N TYR A 187 5.37 -2.90 5.91
CA TYR A 187 6.13 -4.13 6.03
C TYR A 187 7.57 -3.87 6.46
N GLN A 188 8.19 -4.92 6.99
CA GLN A 188 9.62 -4.97 7.28
C GLN A 188 10.15 -6.32 6.80
N THR A 189 11.10 -6.29 5.87
CA THR A 189 11.65 -7.50 5.23
C THR A 189 12.80 -8.12 6.00
N ASN A 190 13.50 -7.35 6.84
CA ASN A 190 14.59 -7.85 7.67
C ASN A 190 14.56 -7.18 9.04
N THR A 191 14.30 -7.97 10.07
CA THR A 191 14.30 -7.52 11.46
C THR A 191 14.63 -8.68 12.40
N ALA A 192 14.68 -8.39 13.69
CA ALA A 192 14.86 -9.36 14.74
C ALA A 192 14.07 -8.87 15.95
N ILE A 193 12.78 -9.19 16.01
CA ILE A 193 11.93 -8.80 17.14
C ILE A 193 11.35 -10.04 17.78
N GLN A 194 11.37 -10.04 19.11
CA GLN A 194 10.66 -11.03 19.91
C GLN A 194 9.22 -10.57 20.07
N ILE A 195 8.26 -11.49 19.93
CA ILE A 195 6.82 -11.23 20.06
C ILE A 195 6.22 -12.19 21.07
N GLY A 196 5.82 -11.65 22.22
CA GLY A 196 5.03 -12.31 23.27
C GLY A 196 3.57 -11.89 23.28
N ALA A 197 3.22 -10.71 22.76
CA ALA A 197 1.83 -10.32 22.49
C ALA A 197 1.72 -9.33 21.32
N VAL A 198 0.55 -9.34 20.68
CA VAL A 198 0.19 -8.44 19.59
C VAL A 198 -1.20 -7.89 19.86
N LEU A 199 -1.34 -6.57 19.96
CA LEU A 199 -2.60 -5.91 20.24
C LEU A 199 -2.97 -4.96 19.09
N PRO A 200 -4.25 -4.85 18.71
CA PRO A 200 -4.69 -3.87 17.74
C PRO A 200 -4.69 -2.47 18.36
N GLY A 201 -4.18 -1.49 17.62
CA GLY A 201 -4.06 -0.12 18.11
C GLY A 201 -2.86 0.07 19.02
N CYS A 202 -2.77 1.27 19.61
CA CYS A 202 -1.75 1.68 20.55
C CYS A 202 -2.34 2.64 21.57
N ASP A 203 -2.74 2.11 22.72
CA ASP A 203 -3.56 2.84 23.69
C ASP A 203 -2.78 3.96 24.41
N TRP A 204 -1.46 3.80 24.57
CA TRP A 204 -0.61 4.79 25.25
C TRP A 204 -0.39 6.07 24.44
N LEU A 205 -0.79 6.12 23.18
CA LEU A 205 -0.75 7.35 22.36
C LEU A 205 -2.04 8.18 22.47
N ILE A 206 -3.13 7.60 22.98
CA ILE A 206 -4.45 8.25 23.10
C ILE A 206 -4.47 9.26 24.27
N THR A 207 -3.48 9.24 25.16
CA THR A 207 -3.37 10.22 26.27
C THR A 207 -2.71 11.54 25.91
N THR A 208 -2.26 11.74 24.67
CA THR A 208 -1.95 13.10 24.18
C THR A 208 -3.12 13.61 23.36
N PRO A 209 -3.91 14.59 23.83
CA PRO A 209 -4.80 15.30 22.93
C PRO A 209 -3.90 15.95 21.88
N ARG A 210 -4.00 15.48 20.64
CA ARG A 210 -3.49 16.22 19.48
C ARG A 210 -4.32 17.49 19.46
N GLY A 211 -3.76 18.55 20.07
CA GLY A 211 -4.39 19.86 20.09
C GLY A 211 -4.82 20.18 18.68
N SER A 212 -6.13 20.27 18.48
CA SER A 212 -6.66 20.93 17.30
C SER A 212 -6.10 22.34 17.36
N THR A 213 -5.11 22.64 16.52
CA THR A 213 -4.72 24.02 16.26
C THR A 213 -5.89 24.64 15.53
N THR A 214 -6.90 25.06 16.28
CA THR A 214 -7.91 26.00 15.81
C THR A 214 -7.09 27.21 15.37
N ILE A 215 -6.94 27.39 14.06
CA ILE A 215 -6.47 28.67 13.51
C ILE A 215 -7.56 29.66 13.92
N HIS A 216 -7.30 30.39 15.01
CA HIS A 216 -8.07 31.56 15.33
C HIS A 216 -7.78 32.56 14.20
N SER A 217 -8.73 32.64 13.26
CA SER A 217 -8.83 33.78 12.36
C SER A 217 -9.21 34.97 13.21
N THR A 218 -8.21 35.66 13.76
CA THR A 218 -8.39 37.03 14.23
C THR A 218 -8.58 37.89 12.99
N THR A 219 -9.85 38.11 12.66
CA THR A 219 -10.24 39.21 11.78
C THR A 219 -9.78 40.51 12.46
N PRO A 220 -8.89 41.31 11.85
CA PRO A 220 -8.63 42.65 12.34
C PRO A 220 -9.82 43.52 11.92
N ASN A 221 -10.82 43.61 12.80
CA ASN A 221 -11.83 44.65 12.73
C ASN A 221 -11.21 45.96 13.22
N SER A 222 -10.51 46.68 12.35
CA SER A 222 -10.18 48.10 12.54
C SER A 222 -9.53 48.67 11.28
N CYS A 223 -10.35 49.11 10.33
CA CYS A 223 -9.98 50.20 9.42
C CYS A 223 -10.99 51.32 9.61
N GLU A 224 -10.86 52.05 10.72
CA GLU A 224 -11.33 53.43 10.75
C GLU A 224 -10.35 54.27 9.91
N ASN A 225 -10.91 54.93 8.89
CA ASN A 225 -10.34 56.01 8.09
C ASN A 225 -9.37 55.69 6.94
N MET A 226 -9.94 55.82 5.74
CA MET A 226 -9.36 56.14 4.42
C MET A 226 -8.61 55.06 3.62
N LYS A 227 -9.26 54.69 2.50
CA LYS A 227 -8.71 54.24 1.22
C LYS A 227 -7.70 53.07 1.27
N CYS A 228 -8.21 51.85 1.12
CA CYS A 228 -7.43 50.82 0.43
C CYS A 228 -8.33 50.03 -0.54
N ILE A 229 -7.98 50.16 -1.82
CA ILE A 229 -8.55 49.51 -3.00
C ILE A 229 -7.85 48.15 -3.17
N ILE A 230 -8.64 47.07 -3.26
CA ILE A 230 -8.56 45.85 -4.13
C ILE A 230 -7.18 45.12 -4.16
N PHE A 231 -7.06 43.82 -3.88
CA PHE A 231 -7.43 42.68 -4.75
C PHE A 231 -7.55 41.36 -3.97
N PHE A 232 -8.72 40.72 -4.06
CA PHE A 232 -8.87 39.27 -3.93
C PHE A 232 -8.85 38.68 -5.34
N ILE A 233 -7.91 37.79 -5.64
CA ILE A 233 -8.12 36.75 -6.67
C ILE A 233 -7.59 35.43 -6.09
N ALA A 234 -8.45 34.75 -5.33
CA ALA A 234 -8.41 33.29 -5.29
C ALA A 234 -9.12 32.83 -6.55
N GLY A 235 -8.33 32.38 -7.52
CA GLY A 235 -8.84 31.89 -8.80
C GLY A 235 -9.72 30.67 -8.61
N SER A 236 -10.89 30.71 -9.24
CA SER A 236 -11.42 29.60 -10.02
C SER A 236 -12.61 30.09 -10.84
N ILE A 237 -12.66 29.60 -12.09
CA ILE A 237 -13.71 29.76 -13.10
C ILE A 237 -13.50 30.96 -14.03
N PHE A 238 -12.68 30.75 -15.07
CA PHE A 238 -13.01 31.28 -16.40
C PHE A 238 -13.67 30.15 -17.19
N LEU A 239 -14.99 30.24 -17.29
CA LEU A 239 -15.77 29.65 -18.37
C LEU A 239 -15.94 30.78 -19.39
N SER A 240 -15.39 30.57 -20.59
CA SER A 240 -15.57 31.44 -21.75
C SER A 240 -17.04 31.44 -22.19
N ILE A 241 -17.56 32.56 -22.75
CA ILE A 241 -18.42 32.67 -23.95
C ILE A 241 -19.08 34.06 -24.04
N PHE A 242 -18.92 34.70 -25.22
CA PHE A 242 -19.78 35.63 -26.00
C PHE A 242 -20.67 36.62 -25.21
N MET A 243 -20.69 37.93 -25.49
CA MET A 243 -20.78 38.68 -26.75
C MET A 243 -20.23 40.10 -26.55
#